data_AF-A0A511M9X3-F1
#
_entry.id   AF-A0A511M9X3-F1
#
_cell.length_a   1.000
_cell.length_b   1.000
_cell.length_c   1.000
_cell.angle_alpha   90.00
_cell.angle_beta   90.00
_cell.angle_gamma   90.00
#
_symmetry.space_group_name_H-M   'P 1'
#
loop_
_entity.id
_entity.type
_entity.pdbx_description
1 polymer ?
#
loop_
_entity_poly.entity_id
_entity_poly.type
_entity_poly.pdbx_seq_one_letter_code
_entity_poly.pdbx_strand_id
1 'polypeptide(L)'
;MGDVVELRFRLAVARLADAIDQLASPRFLRVNDTFTARRPSLWDEMAEHPMLQHDNGIRRRSVAKSVPPLRLDVLDWLRSVEQQVGQWCGGEVSQDAVFGLGSPARWRPQDTAAIEAMATTVDGWVADAETLLNARRTFGIRGRCPECLVAQVFTRDDVGDRVRKDALQATDRPSCSCLACGQEWVGLDALHQLAAVS
;
A
#
# COMPACT_ATOMS: atom_id res chain seq x y z
N MET A 1 15.39 -25.67 28.40
CA MET A 1 14.53 -25.88 27.20
C MET A 1 13.21 -25.12 27.31
N GLY A 2 12.58 -25.04 28.49
CA GLY A 2 11.38 -24.21 28.72
C GLY A 2 11.57 -22.71 28.42
N ASP A 3 12.71 -22.12 28.83
CA ASP A 3 12.96 -20.68 28.63
C ASP A 3 13.04 -20.26 27.15
N VAL A 4 13.51 -21.16 26.27
CA VAL A 4 13.63 -20.87 24.83
C VAL A 4 12.25 -20.89 24.16
N VAL A 5 11.39 -21.81 24.56
CA VAL A 5 10.00 -21.90 24.05
C VAL A 5 9.20 -20.67 24.51
N GLU A 6 9.33 -20.29 25.77
CA GLU A 6 8.67 -19.12 26.33
C GLU A 6 9.16 -17.81 25.70
N LEU A 7 10.46 -17.69 25.43
CA LEU A 7 11.00 -16.54 24.73
C LEU A 7 10.47 -16.45 23.29
N ARG A 8 10.47 -17.56 22.55
CA ARG A 8 9.95 -17.60 21.17
C ARG A 8 8.47 -17.24 21.13
N PHE A 9 7.66 -17.77 22.05
CA PHE A 9 6.26 -17.46 22.17
C PHE A 9 6.02 -15.96 22.37
N ARG A 10 6.72 -15.33 23.33
CA ARG A 10 6.60 -13.89 23.59
C ARG A 10 7.00 -13.05 22.39
N LEU A 11 8.07 -13.43 21.68
CA LEU A 11 8.50 -12.73 20.46
C LEU A 11 7.47 -12.87 19.33
N ALA A 12 6.86 -14.04 19.16
CA ALA A 12 5.82 -14.25 18.15
C ALA A 12 4.59 -13.37 18.42
N VAL A 13 4.12 -13.31 19.68
CA VAL A 13 3.00 -12.46 20.07
C VAL A 13 3.34 -10.98 19.87
N ALA A 14 4.52 -10.53 20.31
CA ALA A 14 4.97 -9.16 20.11
C ALA A 14 5.00 -8.78 18.62
N ARG A 15 5.55 -9.65 17.76
CA ARG A 15 5.56 -9.43 16.31
C ARG A 15 4.15 -9.32 15.74
N LEU A 16 3.22 -10.18 16.15
CA LEU A 16 1.83 -10.08 15.70
C LEU A 16 1.19 -8.75 16.15
N ALA A 17 1.43 -8.34 17.40
CA ALA A 17 0.93 -7.07 17.91
C ALA A 17 1.51 -5.87 17.13
N ASP A 18 2.81 -5.88 16.82
CA ASP A 18 3.46 -4.83 16.03
C ASP A 18 2.91 -4.77 14.59
N ALA A 19 2.67 -5.93 13.95
CA ALA A 19 2.10 -5.99 12.61
C ALA A 19 0.66 -5.44 12.59
N ILE A 20 -0.13 -5.76 13.62
CA ILE A 20 -1.49 -5.25 13.79
C ILE A 20 -1.49 -3.74 14.05
N ASP A 21 -0.57 -3.25 14.89
CA ASP A 21 -0.41 -1.82 15.15
C ASP A 21 -0.10 -1.07 13.85
N GLN A 22 0.81 -1.57 13.01
CA GLN A 22 1.12 -0.98 11.72
C GLN A 22 -0.10 -0.91 10.77
N LEU A 23 -0.99 -1.90 10.82
CA LEU A 23 -2.18 -1.96 9.98
C LEU A 23 -3.33 -1.07 10.49
N ALA A 24 -3.62 -1.14 11.80
CA ALA A 24 -4.87 -0.65 12.38
C ALA A 24 -4.69 0.59 13.29
N SER A 25 -3.46 0.94 13.69
CA SER A 25 -3.25 2.14 14.50
C SER A 25 -3.13 3.41 13.64
N PRO A 26 -3.58 4.57 14.17
CA PRO A 26 -3.36 5.86 13.52
C PRO A 26 -1.87 6.12 13.30
N ARG A 27 -1.52 6.57 12.09
CA ARG A 27 -0.15 6.84 11.72
C ARG A 27 0.21 8.30 11.93
N PHE A 28 1.49 8.59 12.11
CA PHE A 28 2.01 9.95 12.21
C PHE A 28 2.99 10.21 11.07
N LEU A 29 2.69 11.21 10.25
CA LEU A 29 3.55 11.63 9.16
C LEU A 29 4.25 12.93 9.56
N ARG A 30 5.58 12.89 9.62
CA ARG A 30 6.38 14.11 9.77
C ARG A 30 6.40 14.84 8.43
N VAL A 31 5.78 16.02 8.37
CA VAL A 31 5.68 16.82 7.14
C VAL A 31 6.88 17.76 7.02
N ASN A 32 7.39 18.27 8.13
CA ASN A 32 8.62 19.05 8.23
C ASN A 32 9.19 18.94 9.66
N ASP A 33 10.25 19.68 9.97
CA ASP A 33 10.92 19.55 11.27
C ASP A 33 10.04 19.91 12.48
N THR A 34 8.97 20.67 12.27
CA THR A 34 8.10 21.22 13.31
C THR A 34 6.67 20.68 13.28
N PHE A 35 6.25 19.97 12.23
CA PHE A 35 4.87 19.54 12.02
C PHE A 35 4.77 18.03 11.80
N THR A 36 3.98 17.40 12.65
CA THR A 36 3.57 15.99 12.52
C THR A 36 2.07 15.94 12.29
N ALA A 37 1.66 15.47 11.12
CA ALA A 37 0.26 15.25 10.79
C ALA A 37 -0.17 13.86 11.29
N ARG A 38 -1.34 13.80 11.93
CA ARG A 38 -2.01 12.52 12.21
C ARG A 38 -2.69 12.04 10.92
N ARG A 39 -2.43 10.81 10.54
CA ARG A 39 -3.09 10.09 9.46
C ARG A 39 -4.00 8.99 10.05
N PRO A 40 -5.08 8.60 9.35
CA PRO A 40 -5.83 7.40 9.70
C PRO A 40 -4.94 6.14 9.64
N SER A 41 -5.47 5.01 10.11
CA SER A 41 -4.80 3.72 9.96
C SER A 41 -4.76 3.30 8.49
N LEU A 42 -3.88 2.35 8.13
CA LEU A 42 -3.87 1.80 6.76
C LEU A 42 -5.22 1.16 6.41
N TRP A 43 -5.84 0.48 7.38
CA TRP A 43 -7.18 -0.07 7.24
C TRP A 43 -8.20 1.02 6.89
N ASP A 44 -8.25 2.11 7.67
CA ASP A 44 -9.20 3.19 7.45
C ASP A 44 -8.95 3.90 6.12
N GLU A 45 -7.69 4.15 5.76
CA GLU A 45 -7.36 4.79 4.49
C GLU A 45 -7.77 3.93 3.28
N MET A 46 -7.63 2.61 3.37
CA MET A 46 -8.10 1.67 2.35
C MET A 46 -9.63 1.61 2.30
N ALA A 47 -10.30 1.58 3.45
CA ALA A 47 -11.76 1.52 3.54
C ALA A 47 -12.44 2.83 3.07
N GLU A 48 -11.85 3.98 3.41
CA GLU A 48 -12.33 5.31 3.03
C GLU A 48 -11.78 5.78 1.68
N HIS A 49 -11.02 4.93 0.97
CA HIS A 49 -10.31 5.33 -0.23
C HIS A 49 -11.26 6.02 -1.24
N PRO A 50 -10.95 7.25 -1.72
CA PRO A 50 -11.90 8.06 -2.51
C PRO A 50 -12.42 7.40 -3.78
N MET A 51 -11.68 6.42 -4.33
CA MET A 51 -12.12 5.65 -5.48
C MET A 51 -13.28 4.70 -5.14
N LEU A 52 -13.43 4.28 -3.88
CA LEU A 52 -14.59 3.52 -3.41
C LEU A 52 -15.82 4.43 -3.23
N GLN A 53 -15.64 5.75 -2.98
CA GLN A 53 -16.71 6.68 -2.63
C GLN A 53 -17.47 7.36 -3.80
N HIS A 54 -17.24 6.97 -5.05
CA HIS A 54 -17.98 7.53 -6.19
C HIS A 54 -19.17 6.65 -6.61
N ASP A 55 -20.31 6.78 -5.91
CA ASP A 55 -21.64 6.57 -6.52
C ASP A 55 -22.86 7.09 -5.73
N ASN A 56 -22.72 8.17 -4.96
CA ASN A 56 -23.85 8.75 -4.23
C ASN A 56 -24.38 10.02 -4.91
N GLY A 57 -24.98 9.88 -6.10
CA GLY A 57 -25.86 10.93 -6.62
C GLY A 57 -26.13 10.94 -8.12
N ILE A 58 -27.36 10.55 -8.46
CA ILE A 58 -28.14 10.84 -9.68
C ILE A 58 -28.35 9.66 -10.66
N ARG A 59 -29.64 9.36 -10.78
CA ARG A 59 -30.37 8.33 -11.54
C ARG A 59 -29.94 8.09 -13.01
N ARG A 60 -30.09 6.82 -13.40
CA ARG A 60 -30.52 6.24 -14.71
C ARG A 60 -29.49 6.07 -15.85
N ARG A 61 -29.54 4.83 -16.40
CA ARG A 61 -28.83 4.21 -17.54
C ARG A 61 -27.38 3.81 -17.29
N SER A 62 -27.23 2.54 -16.90
CA SER A 62 -25.96 1.81 -16.91
C SER A 62 -25.44 1.71 -18.35
N VAL A 63 -24.63 2.69 -18.75
CA VAL A 63 -23.54 2.40 -19.68
C VAL A 63 -22.48 1.73 -18.83
N ALA A 64 -22.08 0.51 -19.17
CA ALA A 64 -21.00 -0.19 -18.51
C ALA A 64 -19.74 0.69 -18.57
N LYS A 65 -19.44 1.39 -17.47
CA LYS A 65 -18.20 2.14 -17.34
C LYS A 65 -17.17 1.19 -16.75
N SER A 66 -16.09 0.98 -17.48
CA SER A 66 -14.93 0.25 -17.00
C SER A 66 -14.44 0.90 -15.70
N VAL A 67 -14.38 0.10 -14.64
CA VAL A 67 -13.81 0.52 -13.37
C VAL A 67 -12.29 0.57 -13.52
N PRO A 68 -11.60 1.64 -13.06
CA PRO A 68 -10.14 1.69 -13.11
C PRO A 68 -9.51 0.51 -12.32
N PRO A 69 -8.44 -0.13 -12.82
CA PRO A 69 -7.83 -1.32 -12.20
C PRO A 69 -7.53 -1.16 -10.71
N LEU A 70 -6.92 -0.04 -10.33
CA LEU A 70 -6.57 0.27 -8.93
C LEU A 70 -7.77 0.25 -7.97
N ARG A 71 -9.00 0.53 -8.46
CA ARG A 71 -10.22 0.47 -7.63
C ARG A 71 -10.63 -0.97 -7.33
N LEU A 72 -10.35 -1.91 -8.24
CA LEU A 72 -10.60 -3.34 -8.01
C LEU A 72 -9.58 -3.90 -7.03
N ASP A 73 -8.30 -3.53 -7.18
CA ASP A 73 -7.23 -4.02 -6.31
C ASP A 73 -7.45 -3.64 -4.84
N VAL A 74 -7.87 -2.39 -4.57
CA VAL A 74 -8.22 -1.94 -3.21
C VAL A 74 -9.43 -2.68 -2.64
N LEU A 75 -10.45 -2.94 -3.45
CA LEU A 75 -11.65 -3.67 -3.02
C LEU A 75 -11.34 -5.15 -2.74
N ASP A 76 -10.53 -5.77 -3.59
CA ASP A 76 -10.09 -7.15 -3.43
C ASP A 76 -9.20 -7.32 -2.20
N TRP A 77 -8.29 -6.37 -1.96
CA TRP A 77 -7.52 -6.30 -0.72
C TRP A 77 -8.45 -6.23 0.49
N LEU A 78 -9.39 -5.27 0.52
CA LEU A 78 -10.28 -5.08 1.67
C LEU A 78 -11.09 -6.34 1.97
N ARG A 79 -11.68 -6.94 0.92
CA ARG A 79 -12.44 -8.19 1.04
C ARG A 79 -11.58 -9.35 1.55
N SER A 80 -10.34 -9.47 1.08
CA SER A 80 -9.42 -10.52 1.53
C SER A 80 -9.10 -10.38 3.01
N VAL A 81 -8.80 -9.16 3.46
CA VAL A 81 -8.49 -8.87 4.85
C VAL A 81 -9.72 -9.13 5.74
N GLU A 82 -10.88 -8.58 5.39
CA GLU A 82 -12.13 -8.76 6.15
C GLU A 82 -12.53 -10.23 6.26
N GLN A 83 -12.41 -10.99 5.17
CA GLN A 83 -12.71 -12.42 5.17
C GLN A 83 -11.78 -13.18 6.12
N GLN A 84 -10.47 -12.90 6.07
CA GLN A 84 -9.50 -13.61 6.90
C GLN A 84 -9.62 -13.22 8.38
N VAL A 85 -9.84 -11.93 8.67
CA VAL A 85 -10.13 -11.43 10.02
C VAL A 85 -11.39 -12.07 10.56
N GLY A 86 -12.46 -12.14 9.75
CA GLY A 86 -13.69 -12.82 10.13
C GLY A 86 -13.46 -14.30 10.47
N GLN A 87 -12.57 -15.00 9.76
CA GLN A 87 -12.20 -16.37 10.12
C GLN A 87 -11.45 -16.46 11.46
N TRP A 88 -10.51 -15.54 11.71
CA TRP A 88 -9.72 -15.55 12.95
C TRP A 88 -10.52 -15.09 14.18
N CYS A 89 -11.50 -14.22 13.99
CA CYS A 89 -12.30 -13.59 15.03
C CYS A 89 -13.71 -14.19 15.19
N GLY A 90 -14.03 -15.28 14.50
CA GLY A 90 -15.32 -15.97 14.66
C GLY A 90 -16.52 -15.22 14.04
N GLY A 91 -16.27 -14.47 12.98
CA GLY A 91 -17.27 -13.71 12.21
C GLY A 91 -17.29 -12.23 12.51
N GLU A 92 -16.60 -11.78 13.55
CA GLU A 92 -16.46 -10.35 13.85
C GLU A 92 -15.38 -9.70 12.99
N VAL A 93 -15.75 -8.62 12.29
CA VAL A 93 -14.84 -7.82 11.48
C VAL A 93 -14.87 -6.38 12.01
N SER A 94 -13.91 -6.05 12.87
CA SER A 94 -13.75 -4.74 13.48
C SER A 94 -12.27 -4.51 13.79
N GLN A 95 -11.83 -3.25 13.85
CA GLN A 95 -10.46 -2.95 14.29
C GLN A 95 -10.19 -3.48 15.70
N ASP A 96 -11.16 -3.37 16.60
CA ASP A 96 -11.07 -3.91 17.97
C ASP A 96 -10.86 -5.43 17.97
N ALA A 97 -11.57 -6.16 17.09
CA ALA A 97 -11.37 -7.59 16.94
C ALA A 97 -9.96 -7.92 16.43
N VAL A 98 -9.43 -7.13 15.49
CA VAL A 98 -8.04 -7.27 15.00
C VAL A 98 -7.05 -6.97 16.13
N PHE A 99 -7.20 -5.87 16.88
CA PHE A 99 -6.35 -5.58 18.05
C PHE A 99 -6.39 -6.69 19.10
N GLY A 100 -7.56 -7.33 19.28
CA GLY A 100 -7.72 -8.49 20.15
C GLY A 100 -6.83 -9.68 19.76
N LEU A 101 -6.43 -9.82 18.49
CA LEU A 101 -5.49 -10.85 18.04
C LEU A 101 -4.05 -10.60 18.53
N GLY A 102 -3.67 -9.35 18.79
CA GLY A 102 -2.33 -9.01 19.34
C GLY A 102 -2.20 -9.29 20.84
N SER A 103 -3.29 -9.61 21.54
CA SER A 103 -3.27 -9.79 23.00
C SER A 103 -2.61 -11.11 23.41
N PRO A 104 -1.61 -11.10 24.32
CA PRO A 104 -0.98 -12.33 24.81
C PRO A 104 -1.96 -13.25 25.56
N ALA A 105 -3.03 -12.70 26.15
CA ALA A 105 -4.03 -13.48 26.87
C ALA A 105 -4.85 -14.41 25.96
N ARG A 106 -4.85 -14.17 24.65
CA ARG A 106 -5.56 -14.99 23.66
C ARG A 106 -4.84 -16.30 23.35
N TRP A 107 -3.51 -16.33 23.50
CA TRP A 107 -2.66 -17.34 22.92
C TRP A 107 -2.02 -18.25 23.96
N ARG A 108 -1.69 -19.47 23.54
CA ARG A 108 -0.90 -20.42 24.34
C ARG A 108 0.46 -20.65 23.68
N PRO A 109 1.50 -21.06 24.44
CA PRO A 109 2.83 -21.30 23.87
C PRO A 109 2.86 -22.26 22.67
N GLN A 110 1.97 -23.26 22.62
CA GLN A 110 1.84 -24.18 21.48
C GLN A 110 1.36 -23.52 20.18
N ASP A 111 0.74 -22.34 20.25
CA ASP A 111 0.18 -21.64 19.08
C ASP A 111 1.23 -20.82 18.33
N THR A 112 2.48 -20.82 18.81
CA THR A 112 3.59 -20.01 18.27
C THR A 112 3.70 -20.04 16.75
N ALA A 113 3.60 -21.22 16.12
CA ALA A 113 3.69 -21.34 14.67
C ALA A 113 2.49 -20.69 13.94
N ALA A 114 1.29 -20.78 14.51
CA ALA A 114 0.10 -20.12 13.96
C ALA A 114 0.20 -18.59 14.10
N ILE A 115 0.70 -18.11 15.24
CA ILE A 115 0.94 -16.67 15.49
C ILE A 115 1.97 -16.11 14.49
N GLU A 116 3.08 -16.84 14.26
CA GLU A 116 4.10 -16.45 13.28
C GLU A 116 3.53 -16.38 11.85
N ALA A 117 2.67 -17.33 11.48
CA ALA A 117 1.99 -17.33 10.18
C ALA A 117 1.03 -16.15 10.06
N MET A 118 0.21 -15.88 11.09
CA MET A 118 -0.69 -14.74 11.13
C MET A 118 0.05 -13.41 11.02
N ALA A 119 1.14 -13.24 11.78
CA ALA A 119 1.97 -12.04 11.72
C ALA A 119 2.51 -11.81 10.30
N THR A 120 2.98 -12.87 9.65
CA THR A 120 3.47 -12.81 8.27
C THR A 120 2.37 -12.41 7.27
N THR A 121 1.15 -12.91 7.46
CA THR A 121 0.00 -12.50 6.65
C THR A 121 -0.33 -11.01 6.85
N VAL A 122 -0.34 -10.53 8.10
CA VAL A 122 -0.61 -9.11 8.40
C VAL A 122 0.50 -8.21 7.85
N ASP A 123 1.77 -8.60 7.97
CA ASP A 123 2.90 -7.90 7.36
C ASP A 123 2.72 -7.78 5.83
N GLY A 124 2.24 -8.84 5.18
CA GLY A 124 1.88 -8.83 3.76
C GLY A 124 0.79 -7.82 3.44
N TRP A 125 -0.29 -7.77 4.23
CA TRP A 125 -1.36 -6.80 4.06
C TRP A 125 -0.88 -5.36 4.22
N VAL A 126 0.00 -5.09 5.18
CA VAL A 126 0.62 -3.78 5.38
C VAL A 126 1.41 -3.39 4.11
N ALA A 127 2.27 -4.27 3.61
CA ALA A 127 3.05 -4.01 2.41
C ALA A 127 2.17 -3.77 1.16
N ASP A 128 1.11 -4.56 1.00
CA ASP A 128 0.15 -4.40 -0.10
C ASP A 128 -0.62 -3.09 0.02
N ALA A 129 -1.13 -2.76 1.21
CA ALA A 129 -1.84 -1.50 1.44
C ALA A 129 -0.93 -0.30 1.21
N GLU A 130 0.32 -0.34 1.68
CA GLU A 130 1.28 0.71 1.39
C GLU A 130 1.59 0.81 -0.09
N THR A 131 1.67 -0.31 -0.80
CA THR A 131 1.87 -0.32 -2.25
C THR A 131 0.67 0.28 -2.98
N LEU A 132 -0.56 -0.06 -2.59
CA LEU A 132 -1.79 0.43 -3.21
C LEU A 132 -2.05 1.90 -2.91
N LEU A 133 -1.83 2.34 -1.66
CA LEU A 133 -2.01 3.73 -1.23
C LEU A 133 -0.88 4.64 -1.71
N ASN A 134 0.36 4.13 -1.75
CA ASN A 134 1.52 4.84 -2.27
C ASN A 134 1.85 4.47 -3.71
N ALA A 135 0.93 3.82 -4.44
CA ALA A 135 1.03 3.61 -5.89
C ALA A 135 1.05 5.00 -6.52
N ARG A 136 2.24 5.60 -6.56
CA ARG A 136 2.45 6.95 -7.05
C ARG A 136 1.84 6.97 -8.43
N ARG A 137 0.94 7.92 -8.67
CA ARG A 137 0.45 8.16 -10.03
C ARG A 137 1.66 8.59 -10.85
N THR A 138 2.30 7.63 -11.51
CA THR A 138 3.39 7.89 -12.41
C THR A 138 2.78 8.26 -13.76
N PHE A 139 3.01 9.46 -14.22
CA PHE A 139 2.64 9.88 -15.56
C PHE A 139 3.90 9.92 -16.44
N GLY A 140 3.83 9.27 -17.60
CA GLY A 140 4.88 9.36 -18.60
C GLY A 140 4.97 10.77 -19.15
N ILE A 141 6.17 11.33 -19.17
CA ILE A 141 6.46 12.57 -19.87
C ILE A 141 6.99 12.18 -21.24
N ARG A 142 6.35 12.68 -22.30
CA ARG A 142 6.85 12.47 -23.67
C ARG A 142 8.22 13.12 -23.81
N GLY A 143 9.01 12.72 -24.79
CA GLY A 143 10.34 13.31 -25.04
C GLY A 143 11.50 12.41 -24.61
N ARG A 144 12.71 12.94 -24.74
CA ARG A 144 13.95 12.22 -24.45
C ARG A 144 14.51 12.65 -23.11
N CYS A 145 15.08 11.69 -22.37
CA CYS A 145 15.92 12.03 -21.21
C CYS A 145 17.08 12.93 -21.65
N PRO A 146 17.34 14.08 -21.00
CA PRO A 146 18.46 14.94 -21.38
C PRO A 146 19.83 14.31 -21.09
N GLU A 147 19.93 13.41 -20.10
CA GLU A 147 21.18 12.75 -19.74
C GLU A 147 21.52 11.57 -20.64
N CYS A 148 20.56 10.67 -20.90
CA CYS A 148 20.81 9.45 -21.66
C CYS A 148 20.18 9.42 -23.06
N LEU A 149 19.41 10.45 -23.43
CA LEU A 149 18.75 10.64 -24.73
C LEU A 149 17.74 9.54 -25.12
N VAL A 150 17.44 8.62 -24.21
CA VAL A 150 16.42 7.57 -24.37
C VAL A 150 15.04 8.19 -24.25
N ALA A 151 14.16 7.88 -25.21
CA ALA A 151 12.76 8.32 -25.20
C ALA A 151 11.81 7.31 -24.57
N GLN A 152 12.09 6.02 -24.76
CA GLN A 152 11.20 4.93 -24.33
C GLN A 152 12.01 3.75 -23.82
N VAL A 153 11.45 3.07 -22.83
CA VAL A 153 12.00 1.83 -22.26
C VAL A 153 10.97 0.72 -22.39
N PHE A 154 11.45 -0.52 -22.42
CA PHE A 154 10.60 -1.70 -22.35
C PHE A 154 10.71 -2.30 -20.96
N THR A 155 9.61 -2.30 -20.23
CA THR A 155 9.47 -2.88 -18.88
C THR A 155 8.58 -4.10 -18.97
N ARG A 156 8.70 -5.03 -18.02
CA ARG A 156 7.70 -6.08 -17.84
C ARG A 156 6.58 -5.57 -16.95
N ASP A 157 5.34 -5.80 -17.31
CA ASP A 157 4.21 -5.59 -16.41
C ASP A 157 4.07 -6.74 -15.40
N ASP A 158 3.07 -6.65 -14.54
CA ASP A 158 2.82 -7.59 -13.45
C ASP A 158 2.43 -8.99 -13.95
N VAL A 159 2.07 -9.12 -15.24
CA VAL A 159 1.75 -10.39 -15.93
C VAL A 159 2.97 -10.92 -16.70
N GLY A 160 4.10 -10.19 -16.67
CA GLY A 160 5.36 -10.55 -17.30
C GLY A 160 5.49 -10.10 -18.75
N ASP A 161 4.48 -9.42 -19.28
CA ASP A 161 4.42 -8.94 -20.66
C ASP A 161 5.29 -7.70 -20.85
N ARG A 162 5.95 -7.63 -22.01
CA ARG A 162 6.88 -6.55 -22.31
C ARG A 162 6.13 -5.33 -22.82
N VAL A 163 5.91 -4.36 -21.93
CA VAL A 163 5.22 -3.10 -22.21
C VAL A 163 6.20 -1.96 -22.50
N ARG A 164 5.85 -1.11 -23.44
CA ARG A 164 6.60 0.10 -23.76
C ARG A 164 6.14 1.25 -22.85
N LYS A 165 7.08 1.87 -22.13
CA LYS A 165 6.84 3.05 -21.29
C LYS A 165 7.72 4.20 -21.76
N ASP A 166 7.29 5.43 -21.55
CA ASP A 166 8.14 6.60 -21.77
C ASP A 166 9.30 6.57 -20.75
N ALA A 167 10.48 6.99 -21.20
CA ALA A 167 11.69 6.92 -20.38
C ALA A 167 11.66 7.92 -19.22
N LEU A 168 10.92 9.02 -19.35
CA LEU A 168 10.70 10.00 -18.30
C LEU A 168 9.37 9.74 -17.60
N GLN A 169 9.39 9.69 -16.28
CA GLN A 169 8.20 9.54 -15.45
C GLN A 169 8.19 10.60 -14.36
N ALA A 170 7.07 11.32 -14.25
CA ALA A 170 6.81 12.18 -13.11
C ALA A 170 5.89 11.47 -12.11
N THR A 171 6.10 11.78 -10.84
CA THR A 171 5.22 11.32 -9.76
C THR A 171 4.24 12.42 -9.35
N ASP A 172 3.32 12.09 -8.47
CA ASP A 172 2.37 13.02 -7.84
C ASP A 172 3.06 14.11 -6.99
N ARG A 173 4.29 13.86 -6.53
CA ARG A 173 5.19 14.88 -5.98
C ARG A 173 5.92 15.60 -7.12
N PRO A 174 6.40 16.85 -6.91
CA PRO A 174 7.18 17.57 -7.92
C PRO A 174 8.56 16.93 -8.08
N SER A 175 8.62 15.71 -8.63
CA SER A 175 9.82 15.01 -9.01
C SER A 175 9.58 14.21 -10.28
N CYS A 176 10.63 14.13 -11.09
CA CYS A 176 10.70 13.38 -12.33
C CYS A 176 11.90 12.44 -12.25
N SER A 177 11.80 11.26 -12.84
CA SER A 177 12.90 10.31 -12.93
C SER A 177 12.98 9.66 -14.30
N CYS A 178 14.18 9.22 -14.68
CA CYS A 178 14.41 8.47 -15.90
C CYS A 178 14.50 6.97 -15.62
N LEU A 179 13.64 6.17 -16.26
CA LEU A 179 13.66 4.70 -16.14
C LEU A 179 14.87 4.04 -16.80
N ALA A 180 15.56 4.73 -17.71
CA ALA A 180 16.72 4.17 -18.42
C ALA A 180 18.04 4.34 -17.64
N CYS A 181 18.30 5.56 -17.17
CA CYS A 181 19.56 5.89 -16.47
C CYS A 181 19.41 6.12 -14.96
N GLY A 182 18.19 6.17 -14.44
CA GLY A 182 17.92 6.40 -13.01
C GLY A 182 18.07 7.86 -12.55
N GLN A 183 18.37 8.80 -13.44
CA GLN A 183 18.49 10.21 -13.06
C GLN A 183 17.18 10.72 -12.47
N GLU A 184 17.27 11.45 -11.36
CA GLU A 184 16.14 12.09 -10.69
C GLU A 184 16.28 13.62 -10.75
N TRP A 185 15.16 14.30 -10.96
CA TRP A 185 15.02 15.75 -10.91
C TRP A 185 13.93 16.11 -9.91
N VAL A 186 14.25 17.00 -8.97
CA VAL A 186 13.35 17.45 -7.90
C VAL A 186 12.96 18.90 -8.15
N GLY A 187 11.68 19.21 -7.98
CA GLY A 187 11.09 20.54 -8.14
C GLY A 187 10.17 20.67 -9.35
N LEU A 188 9.21 21.58 -9.24
CA LEU A 188 8.25 21.92 -10.31
C LEU A 188 8.96 22.51 -11.54
N ASP A 189 10.01 23.30 -11.33
CA ASP A 189 10.75 23.96 -12.42
C ASP A 189 11.43 22.95 -13.34
N ALA A 190 12.03 21.90 -12.76
CA ALA A 190 12.64 20.83 -13.55
C ALA A 190 11.60 20.07 -14.38
N LEU A 191 10.40 19.88 -13.84
CA LEU A 191 9.29 19.22 -14.51
C LEU A 191 8.77 20.04 -15.70
N HIS A 192 8.63 21.37 -15.52
CA HIS A 192 8.26 22.29 -16.60
C HIS A 192 9.31 22.33 -17.71
N GLN A 193 10.60 22.34 -17.38
CA GLN A 193 11.67 22.32 -18.37
C GLN A 193 11.65 21.04 -19.20
N LEU A 194 11.48 19.88 -18.55
CA LEU A 194 11.41 18.59 -19.23
C LEU A 194 10.15 18.46 -20.11
N ALA A 195 9.01 18.99 -19.67
CA ALA A 195 7.78 19.01 -20.44
C ALA A 195 7.77 20.04 -21.59
N ALA A 196 8.64 21.05 -21.55
CA ALA A 196 8.76 22.05 -22.62
C ALA A 196 9.67 21.58 -23.77
N VAL A 197 10.54 20.60 -23.54
CA VAL A 197 11.51 20.06 -24.51
C VAL A 197 10.99 18.80 -25.22
N SER A 198 9.80 18.32 -24.82
CA SER A 198 9.10 17.15 -25.39
C SER A 198 8.19 17.50 -26.56
#